data_AF-A0A4Q4ZAR2-F1
#
_entry.id   AF-A0A4Q4ZAR2-F1
#
_cell.length_a   1.000
_cell.length_b   1.000
_cell.length_c   1.000
_cell.angle_alpha   90.00
_cell.angle_beta   90.00
_cell.angle_gamma   90.00
#
_symmetry.space_group_name_H-M   'P 1'
#
loop_
_entity.id
_entity.type
_entity.pdbx_description
1 polymer ?
#
loop_
_entity_poly.entity_id
_entity_poly.type
_entity_poly.pdbx_seq_one_letter_code
_entity_poly.pdbx_strand_id
1 'polypeptide(L)'
;MYGVVGYLVETLTDSRLGDFFHSNPWRPIGMNEIYLGPRDAEGSGLLLVDEYYYNNSTKGYVSLPHAVASDVEGADSITVSTVLDYTKYLRGMMTEAGPCQRPDTES
;
A
#
# COMPACT_ATOMS: atom_id res chain seq x y z
N MET A 1 13.00 2.73 -10.30
CA MET A 1 13.67 1.70 -9.49
C MET A 1 12.67 0.77 -8.81
N TYR A 2 11.70 1.29 -8.04
CA TYR A 2 10.70 0.48 -7.34
C TYR A 2 9.77 -0.33 -8.26
N GLY A 3 9.40 0.19 -9.44
CA GLY A 3 8.62 -0.59 -10.42
C GLY A 3 9.32 -1.86 -10.94
N VAL A 4 10.66 -1.82 -11.09
CA VAL A 4 11.44 -3.01 -11.50
C VAL A 4 11.48 -4.04 -10.37
N VAL A 5 11.58 -3.58 -9.12
CA VAL A 5 11.52 -4.46 -7.94
C VAL A 5 10.13 -5.09 -7.81
N GLY A 6 9.06 -4.31 -8.05
CA GLY A 6 7.69 -4.83 -8.12
C GLY A 6 7.55 -5.95 -9.15
N TYR A 7 7.95 -5.69 -10.39
CA TYR A 7 7.94 -6.69 -11.46
C TYR A 7 8.77 -7.95 -11.14
N LEU A 8 9.91 -7.80 -10.48
CA LEU A 8 10.74 -8.94 -10.05
C LEU A 8 10.01 -9.80 -9.01
N VAL A 9 9.38 -9.18 -8.02
CA VAL A 9 8.59 -9.90 -7.00
C VAL A 9 7.44 -10.65 -7.65
N GLU A 10 6.72 -10.01 -8.57
CA GLU A 10 5.61 -10.64 -9.31
C GLU A 10 6.10 -11.84 -10.12
N THR A 11 7.22 -11.69 -10.82
CA THR A 11 7.81 -12.77 -11.64
C THR A 11 8.28 -13.95 -10.77
N LEU A 12 8.84 -13.69 -9.59
CA LEU A 12 9.36 -14.74 -8.71
C LEU A 12 8.27 -15.44 -7.91
N THR A 13 7.18 -14.75 -7.60
CA THR A 13 6.10 -15.25 -6.74
C THR A 13 4.86 -15.70 -7.51
N ASP A 14 4.84 -15.49 -8.83
CA ASP A 14 3.69 -15.76 -9.72
C ASP A 14 2.38 -15.18 -9.18
N SER A 15 2.49 -14.06 -8.47
CA SER A 15 1.40 -13.37 -7.75
C SER A 15 1.49 -11.88 -8.03
N ARG A 16 0.35 -11.17 -8.06
CA ARG A 16 0.36 -9.71 -8.14
C ARG A 16 1.04 -9.11 -6.91
N LEU A 17 1.67 -7.96 -7.09
CA LEU A 17 2.41 -7.31 -6.02
C LEU A 17 1.49 -6.95 -4.83
N GLY A 18 0.27 -6.48 -5.10
CA GLY A 18 -0.76 -6.24 -4.09
C GLY A 18 -1.13 -7.49 -3.26
N ASP A 19 -1.38 -8.61 -3.93
CA ASP A 19 -1.72 -9.89 -3.28
C ASP A 19 -0.56 -10.43 -2.43
N PHE A 20 0.67 -10.28 -2.93
CA PHE A 20 1.87 -10.64 -2.21
C PHE A 20 2.02 -9.81 -0.92
N PHE A 21 1.85 -8.49 -1.01
CA PHE A 21 1.94 -7.62 0.17
C PHE A 21 0.82 -7.87 1.17
N HIS A 22 -0.40 -8.11 0.69
CA HIS A 22 -1.52 -8.46 1.55
C HIS A 22 -1.25 -9.76 2.31
N SER A 23 -0.76 -10.80 1.64
CA SER A 23 -0.56 -12.11 2.24
C SER A 23 0.67 -12.22 3.14
N ASN A 24 1.76 -11.50 2.82
CA ASN A 24 3.05 -11.69 3.48
C ASN A 24 3.29 -10.68 4.61
N PRO A 25 3.52 -9.38 4.36
CA PRO A 25 3.74 -8.45 5.46
C PRO A 25 2.48 -7.98 6.17
N TRP A 26 1.36 -7.74 5.47
CA TRP A 26 0.21 -7.04 6.05
C TRP A 26 -0.70 -7.93 6.89
N ARG A 27 -1.10 -9.10 6.37
CA ARG A 27 -1.98 -10.03 7.08
C ARG A 27 -1.40 -10.52 8.42
N PRO A 28 -0.11 -10.88 8.55
CA PRO A 28 0.45 -11.34 9.83
C PRO A 28 0.50 -10.29 10.93
N ILE A 29 0.52 -9.00 10.57
CA ILE A 29 0.47 -7.88 11.54
C ILE A 29 -0.95 -7.30 11.70
N GLY A 30 -1.96 -7.98 11.13
CA GLY A 30 -3.36 -7.64 11.29
C GLY A 30 -3.78 -6.37 10.56
N MET A 31 -3.13 -6.06 9.43
CA MET A 31 -3.57 -5.03 8.48
C MET A 31 -4.48 -5.69 7.45
N ASN A 32 -5.79 -5.56 7.63
CA ASN A 32 -6.80 -6.20 6.79
C ASN A 32 -7.49 -5.19 5.86
N GLU A 33 -7.33 -3.89 6.10
CA GLU A 33 -7.96 -2.80 5.36
C GLU A 33 -6.88 -1.98 4.65
N ILE A 34 -6.02 -2.69 3.92
CA ILE A 34 -4.95 -2.11 3.11
C ILE A 34 -4.96 -2.72 1.70
N TYR A 35 -4.89 -1.84 0.71
CA TYR A 35 -5.01 -2.20 -0.70
C TYR A 35 -3.93 -1.50 -1.52
N LEU A 36 -3.40 -2.22 -2.50
CA LEU A 36 -2.46 -1.67 -3.47
C LEU A 36 -3.24 -1.34 -4.75
N GLY A 37 -3.65 -0.09 -4.89
CA GLY A 37 -4.42 0.40 -6.02
C GLY A 37 -5.89 0.71 -5.69
N PRO A 38 -6.50 1.67 -6.39
CA PRO A 38 -7.85 2.14 -6.09
C PRO A 38 -8.94 1.11 -6.41
N ARG A 39 -8.75 0.21 -7.39
CA ARG A 39 -9.77 -0.80 -7.77
C ARG A 39 -10.07 -1.80 -6.66
N ASP A 40 -9.02 -2.29 -5.99
CA ASP A 40 -9.19 -3.25 -4.89
C ASP A 40 -9.81 -2.58 -3.66
N ALA A 41 -9.50 -1.29 -3.46
CA ALA A 41 -10.09 -0.49 -2.41
C ALA A 41 -11.57 -0.16 -2.69
N GLU A 42 -11.95 0.15 -3.94
CA GLU A 42 -13.35 0.36 -4.35
C GLU A 42 -14.20 -0.91 -4.16
N GLY A 43 -13.63 -2.07 -4.47
CA GLY A 43 -14.29 -3.37 -4.30
C GLY A 43 -14.46 -3.81 -2.84
N SER A 44 -13.73 -3.20 -1.90
CA SER A 44 -13.78 -3.54 -0.48
C SER A 44 -15.06 -3.08 0.24
N GLY A 45 -15.78 -2.11 -0.34
CA GLY A 45 -16.93 -1.47 0.29
C GLY A 45 -16.57 -0.49 1.43
N LEU A 46 -15.28 -0.19 1.62
CA LEU A 46 -14.83 0.82 2.57
C LEU A 46 -15.12 2.25 2.06
N LEU A 47 -15.27 3.18 3.01
CA LEU A 47 -15.41 4.59 2.70
C LEU A 47 -14.05 5.15 2.23
N LEU A 48 -13.93 5.33 0.91
CA LEU A 48 -12.77 6.00 0.31
C LEU A 48 -12.94 7.51 0.43
N VAL A 49 -11.87 8.18 0.82
CA VAL A 49 -11.83 9.64 0.90
C VAL A 49 -11.53 10.22 -0.48
N ASP A 50 -12.23 11.30 -0.85
CA ASP A 50 -11.95 12.03 -2.08
C ASP A 50 -10.61 12.76 -2.00
N GLU A 51 -9.87 12.73 -3.09
CA GLU A 51 -8.64 13.48 -3.23
C GLU A 51 -8.94 14.95 -3.56
N TYR A 52 -8.19 15.87 -2.96
CA TYR A 52 -8.30 17.30 -3.24
C TYR A 52 -6.91 17.91 -3.42
N TYR A 53 -6.78 18.81 -4.39
CA TYR A 53 -5.61 19.67 -4.49
C TYR A 53 -5.99 21.14 -4.32
N TYR A 54 -5.08 21.91 -3.74
CA TYR A 54 -5.26 23.34 -3.60
C TYR A 54 -4.83 24.05 -4.88
N ASN A 55 -5.77 24.74 -5.53
CA ASN A 55 -5.50 25.54 -6.71
C ASN A 55 -5.27 27.00 -6.29
N ASN A 56 -4.04 27.46 -6.47
CA ASN A 56 -3.63 28.81 -6.05
C ASN A 56 -4.26 29.92 -6.93
N SER A 57 -4.63 29.60 -8.18
CA SER A 57 -5.27 30.54 -9.10
C SER A 57 -6.74 30.79 -8.75
N THR A 58 -7.46 29.74 -8.34
CA THR A 58 -8.86 29.86 -7.89
C THR A 58 -8.99 30.08 -6.38
N LYS A 59 -7.87 30.03 -5.63
CA LYS A 59 -7.79 30.11 -4.17
C LYS A 59 -8.78 29.15 -3.48
N GLY A 60 -8.85 27.92 -3.98
CA GLY A 60 -9.81 26.93 -3.49
C GLY A 60 -9.33 25.50 -3.70
N TYR A 61 -10.02 24.57 -3.04
CA TYR A 61 -9.81 23.14 -3.20
C TYR A 61 -10.62 22.62 -4.39
N VAL A 62 -9.97 21.83 -5.23
CA VAL A 62 -10.61 21.16 -6.36
C VAL A 62 -10.52 19.65 -6.11
N SER A 63 -11.66 18.97 -6.19
CA SER A 63 -11.73 17.52 -6.09
C SER A 63 -11.05 16.89 -7.31
N LEU A 64 -10.16 15.94 -7.06
CA LEU A 64 -9.62 15.07 -8.08
C LEU A 64 -10.46 13.80 -8.09
N PRO A 65 -10.97 13.38 -9.26
CA PRO A 65 -11.48 12.03 -9.36
C PRO A 65 -10.35 11.05 -9.02
N HIS A 66 -10.63 10.01 -8.25
CA HIS A 66 -9.65 8.96 -7.97
C HIS A 66 -8.99 8.54 -9.28
N ALA A 67 -7.66 8.70 -9.35
CA ALA A 67 -6.94 8.49 -10.60
C ALA A 67 -7.26 7.09 -11.13
N VAL A 68 -7.62 7.01 -12.42
CA VAL A 68 -7.72 5.71 -13.10
C VAL A 68 -6.35 5.06 -12.99
N ALA A 69 -6.28 4.00 -12.19
CA ALA A 69 -5.04 3.29 -11.87
C ALA A 69 -4.23 3.05 -13.15
N SER A 70 -2.95 3.42 -13.15
CA SER A 70 -2.01 2.74 -14.03
C SER A 70 -1.95 1.28 -13.55
N ASP A 71 -2.03 0.32 -14.47
CA ASP A 71 -1.85 -1.10 -14.18
C ASP A 71 -0.39 -1.45 -13.79
N VAL A 72 0.42 -0.43 -13.45
CA VAL A 72 1.83 -0.56 -13.10
C VAL A 72 1.95 -0.48 -11.58
N GLU A 73 2.00 -1.65 -10.96
CA GLU A 73 2.25 -1.75 -9.51
C GLU A 73 3.74 -1.49 -9.19
N GLY A 74 4.02 -0.73 -8.13
CA GLY A 74 5.39 -0.36 -7.72
C GLY A 74 5.53 1.09 -7.27
N ALA A 75 6.25 1.91 -8.05
CA ALA A 75 6.65 3.27 -7.64
C ALA A 75 5.49 4.27 -7.60
N ASP A 76 4.50 4.09 -8.48
CA ASP A 76 3.33 4.97 -8.62
C ASP A 76 2.04 4.30 -8.11
N SER A 77 2.17 3.19 -7.38
CA SER A 77 1.01 2.55 -6.75
C SER A 77 0.46 3.41 -5.62
N ILE A 78 -0.81 3.76 -5.74
CA ILE A 78 -1.55 4.37 -4.64
C ILE A 78 -1.84 3.26 -3.61
N THR A 79 -1.18 3.32 -2.46
CA THR A 79 -1.52 2.45 -1.33
C THR A 79 -2.64 3.12 -0.53
N VAL A 80 -3.81 2.48 -0.48
CA VAL A 80 -4.93 2.94 0.33
C VAL A 80 -4.91 2.19 1.65
N SER A 81 -4.84 2.92 2.76
CA SER A 81 -4.80 2.34 4.10
C SER A 81 -5.46 3.25 5.13
N THR A 82 -5.85 2.68 6.26
CA THR A 82 -6.31 3.44 7.43
C THR A 82 -5.14 3.81 8.33
N VAL A 83 -5.31 4.86 9.16
CA VAL A 83 -4.30 5.24 10.17
C VAL A 83 -4.02 4.09 11.14
N LEU A 84 -5.05 3.32 11.49
CA LEU A 84 -4.92 2.18 12.39
C LEU A 84 -4.03 1.09 11.79
N ASP A 85 -4.19 0.79 10.51
CA ASP A 85 -3.39 -0.24 9.85
C ASP A 85 -1.96 0.25 9.59
N TYR A 86 -1.79 1.50 9.14
CA TYR A 86 -0.45 2.04 8.91
C TYR A 86 0.38 2.17 10.20
N THR A 87 -0.25 2.44 11.35
CA THR A 87 0.46 2.47 12.64
C THR A 87 0.91 1.09 13.11
N LYS A 88 0.17 0.01 12.79
CA LYS A 88 0.64 -1.38 13.01
C LYS A 88 1.89 -1.67 12.18
N TYR A 89 1.90 -1.23 10.92
CA TYR A 89 3.07 -1.34 10.05
C TYR A 89 4.30 -0.65 10.62
N LEU A 90 4.15 0.63 11.00
CA LEU A 90 5.24 1.42 11.62
C LEU A 90 5.75 0.76 12.89
N ARG A 91 4.86 0.25 13.75
CA ARG A 91 5.23 -0.46 14.97
C ARG A 91 6.03 -1.72 14.66
N GLY A 92 5.59 -2.53 13.68
CA GLY A 92 6.30 -3.74 13.26
C GLY A 92 7.72 -3.45 12.79
N MET A 93 7.90 -2.40 11.98
CA MET A 93 9.23 -1.97 11.52
C MET A 93 10.12 -1.46 12.67
N MET A 94 9.57 -0.64 13.58
CA MET A 94 10.34 -0.08 14.70
C MET A 94 10.75 -1.12 15.75
N THR A 95 9.94 -2.18 15.91
CA THR A 95 10.19 -3.24 16.89
C THR A 95 10.89 -4.45 16.30
N GLU A 96 11.20 -4.42 15.00
CA GLU A 96 11.74 -5.56 14.23
C GLU A 96 10.96 -6.85 14.50
N ALA A 97 9.62 -6.73 14.53
CA ALA A 97 8.72 -7.83 14.84
C ALA A 97 7.93 -8.26 13.59
N GLY A 98 7.58 -9.55 13.50
CA GLY A 98 6.85 -10.11 12.36
C GLY A 98 7.70 -10.18 11.08
N PRO A 99 7.22 -9.70 9.91
CA PRO A 99 7.91 -9.83 8.61
C PRO A 99 9.24 -9.08 8.54
N CYS A 100 9.53 -8.20 9.50
CA CYS A 100 10.78 -7.46 9.63
C CYS A 100 11.68 -8.00 10.76
N GLN A 101 11.46 -9.24 11.21
CA GLN A 101 12.34 -9.88 12.18
C GLN A 101 13.77 -9.95 11.65
N ARG A 102 14.71 -9.45 12.46
CA ARG A 102 16.13 -9.61 12.18
C ARG A 102 16.45 -11.11 12.19
N PRO A 103 17.11 -11.65 11.16
CA PRO A 103 17.57 -13.04 11.22
C PRO A 103 18.50 -13.17 12.42
N ASP A 104 18.24 -14.19 13.24
CA ASP A 104 19.02 -14.50 14.43
C ASP A 104 20.49 -14.65 14.02
N THR A 105 21.32 -13.65 14.36
CA THR A 105 22.77 -13.81 14.23
C THR A 105 23.19 -14.82 15.28
N GLU A 106 23.58 -16.01 14.82
CA GLU A 106 24.16 -17.09 15.63
C GLU A 106 25.18 -16.54 16.65
N SER A 107 24.98 -16.92 17.91
CA SER A 107 25.89 -16.67 19.04
C SER A 107 27.05 -17.66 19.08
#